data_AF-A0A2T0YIY5-F1
#
_entry.id   AF-A0A2T0YIY5-F1
#
_cell.length_a   1.000
_cell.length_b   1.000
_cell.length_c   1.000
_cell.angle_alpha   90.00
_cell.angle_beta   90.00
_cell.angle_gamma   90.00
#
_symmetry.space_group_name_H-M   'P 1'
#
loop_
_entity.id
_entity.type
_entity.pdbx_description
1 polymer ?
#
loop_
_entity_poly.entity_id
_entity_poly.type
_entity_poly.pdbx_seq_one_letter_code
_entity_poly.pdbx_strand_id
1 'polypeptide(L)'
;MDASTVVGEFKAFFTERASTGSGVTIAQAVSDVRLDGGVLTVVFDARKAGVSESAMISTSAFKNFAEFAGVPVSSTDDQGQRLRLWVERIDTQLVSGESMGSASVAEIFEKSQLRPLEPGE
;
A
#
# COMPACT_ATOMS: atom_id res chain seq x y z
N MET A 1 6.88 -19.57 1.36
CA MET A 1 6.81 -18.20 0.83
C MET A 1 8.16 -17.57 1.10
N ASP A 2 8.60 -16.67 0.24
CA ASP A 2 9.87 -15.95 0.35
C ASP A 2 9.59 -14.46 0.09
N ALA A 3 10.58 -13.60 0.34
CA ALA A 3 10.41 -12.15 0.21
C ALA A 3 9.98 -11.70 -1.19
N SER A 4 10.44 -12.40 -2.25
CA SER A 4 10.06 -12.06 -3.63
C SER A 4 8.60 -12.38 -3.91
N THR A 5 8.09 -13.48 -3.36
CA THR A 5 6.66 -13.84 -3.44
C THR A 5 5.81 -12.76 -2.75
N VAL A 6 6.17 -12.35 -1.52
CA VAL A 6 5.43 -11.30 -0.78
C VAL A 6 5.40 -9.99 -1.58
N VAL A 7 6.55 -9.53 -2.07
CA VAL A 7 6.65 -8.33 -2.91
C VAL A 7 5.79 -8.46 -4.17
N GLY A 8 5.75 -9.64 -4.78
CA GLY A 8 4.91 -9.95 -5.94
C GLY A 8 3.41 -9.75 -5.66
N GLU A 9 2.92 -10.20 -4.51
CA GLU A 9 1.51 -10.04 -4.09
C GLU A 9 1.13 -8.56 -3.92
N PHE A 10 1.99 -7.76 -3.27
CA PHE A 10 1.77 -6.32 -3.15
C PHE A 10 1.81 -5.61 -4.52
N LYS A 11 2.77 -5.97 -5.38
CA LYS A 11 2.84 -5.44 -6.75
C LYS A 11 1.60 -5.79 -7.57
N ALA A 12 1.06 -6.99 -7.42
CA ALA A 12 -0.17 -7.41 -8.08
C ALA A 12 -1.35 -6.54 -7.64
N PHE A 13 -1.50 -6.32 -6.32
CA PHE A 13 -2.51 -5.42 -5.77
C PHE A 13 -2.39 -3.99 -6.35
N PHE A 14 -1.20 -3.40 -6.36
CA PHE A 14 -1.00 -2.06 -6.93
C PHE A 14 -1.27 -2.02 -8.44
N THR A 15 -0.90 -3.08 -9.16
CA THR A 15 -1.16 -3.17 -10.62
C THR A 15 -2.65 -3.24 -10.93
N GLU A 16 -3.40 -4.03 -10.15
CA GLU A 16 -4.86 -4.10 -10.27
C GLU A 16 -5.48 -2.73 -10.03
N ARG A 17 -5.17 -2.08 -8.89
CA ARG A 17 -5.71 -0.75 -8.55
C ARG A 17 -5.28 0.35 -9.50
N ALA A 18 -4.08 0.26 -10.09
CA ALA A 18 -3.63 1.19 -11.10
C ALA A 18 -4.40 1.06 -12.42
N SER A 19 -5.03 -0.10 -12.68
CA SER A 19 -5.66 -0.46 -13.95
C SER A 19 -7.20 -0.41 -13.93
N THR A 20 -7.83 -0.21 -12.78
CA THR A 20 -9.31 -0.16 -12.66
C THR A 20 -9.89 1.16 -13.18
N GLY A 21 -10.51 1.15 -14.37
CA GLY A 21 -11.25 2.30 -14.94
C GLY A 21 -10.33 3.48 -15.26
N SER A 22 -10.24 4.46 -14.36
CA SER A 22 -9.29 5.57 -14.45
C SER A 22 -7.97 5.32 -13.70
N GLY A 23 -7.89 4.20 -12.96
CA GLY A 23 -6.78 3.85 -12.08
C GLY A 23 -6.73 4.70 -10.82
N VAL A 24 -6.40 4.08 -9.69
CA VAL A 24 -6.12 4.81 -8.45
C VAL A 24 -4.77 5.52 -8.61
N THR A 25 -4.76 6.85 -8.59
CA THR A 25 -3.56 7.67 -8.82
C THR A 25 -2.38 7.28 -7.93
N ILE A 26 -2.63 6.96 -6.66
CA ILE A 26 -1.58 6.51 -5.72
C ILE A 26 -1.00 5.16 -6.15
N ALA A 27 -1.83 4.24 -6.67
CA ALA A 27 -1.37 2.95 -7.18
C ALA A 27 -0.52 3.12 -8.45
N GLN A 28 -0.94 4.02 -9.35
CA GLN A 28 -0.20 4.37 -10.57
C GLN A 28 1.15 5.02 -10.26
N ALA A 29 1.25 5.71 -9.12
CA ALA A 29 2.49 6.32 -8.67
C ALA A 29 3.48 5.30 -8.08
N VAL A 30 3.11 4.04 -7.84
CA VAL A 30 4.05 3.06 -7.27
C VAL A 30 5.23 2.83 -8.24
N SER A 31 6.42 3.17 -7.76
CA SER A 31 7.68 3.06 -8.49
C SER A 31 8.47 1.84 -8.08
N ASP A 32 8.55 1.58 -6.77
CA ASP A 32 9.27 0.43 -6.23
C ASP A 32 8.54 -0.17 -5.02
N VAL A 33 8.72 -1.48 -4.84
CA VAL A 33 8.25 -2.24 -3.68
C VAL A 33 9.33 -3.23 -3.30
N ARG A 34 9.76 -3.17 -2.04
CA ARG A 34 10.81 -4.03 -1.49
C ARG A 34 10.45 -4.48 -0.07
N LEU A 35 10.88 -5.68 0.29
CA LEU A 35 10.75 -6.23 1.64
C LEU A 35 12.13 -6.55 2.17
N ASP A 36 12.48 -5.98 3.32
CA ASP A 36 13.74 -6.23 4.03
C ASP A 36 13.46 -6.31 5.54
N GLY A 37 13.89 -7.40 6.19
CA GLY A 37 13.76 -7.55 7.64
C GLY A 37 12.35 -7.34 8.20
N GLY A 38 11.30 -7.77 7.48
CA GLY A 38 9.90 -7.57 7.90
C GLY A 38 9.31 -6.19 7.57
N VAL A 39 10.11 -5.29 6.99
CA VAL A 39 9.67 -3.94 6.61
C VAL A 39 9.43 -3.88 5.11
N LEU A 40 8.18 -3.67 4.71
CA LEU A 40 7.82 -3.41 3.33
C LEU A 40 7.98 -1.91 3.04
N THR A 41 8.92 -1.53 2.18
CA THR A 41 9.01 -0.15 1.67
C THR A 41 8.27 -0.04 0.34
N VAL A 42 7.38 0.94 0.22
CA VAL A 42 6.73 1.32 -1.04
C VAL A 42 7.16 2.72 -1.43
N VAL A 43 7.69 2.87 -2.65
CA VAL A 43 8.16 4.15 -3.18
C VAL A 43 7.17 4.68 -4.21
N PHE A 44 6.79 5.94 -4.08
CA PHE A 44 5.86 6.63 -4.97
C PHE A 44 6.61 7.67 -5.83
N ASP A 45 6.26 7.71 -7.11
CA ASP A 45 6.69 8.71 -8.08
C ASP A 45 5.44 9.25 -8.79
N ALA A 46 5.02 10.46 -8.43
CA ALA A 46 3.85 11.12 -9.00
C ALA A 46 3.96 11.28 -10.53
N ARG A 47 5.17 11.33 -11.09
CA ARG A 47 5.39 11.43 -12.54
C ARG A 47 4.95 10.17 -13.27
N LYS A 48 5.04 8.99 -12.64
CA LYS A 48 4.50 7.74 -13.20
C LYS A 48 2.98 7.76 -13.33
N ALA A 49 2.32 8.48 -12.43
CA ALA A 49 0.88 8.73 -12.49
C ALA A 49 0.50 9.94 -13.36
N GLY A 50 1.47 10.64 -13.96
CA GLY A 50 1.21 11.81 -14.81
C GLY A 50 0.71 13.05 -14.06
N VAL A 51 0.93 13.12 -12.74
CA VAL A 51 0.46 14.22 -11.88
C VAL A 51 1.63 14.87 -11.13
N SER A 52 1.38 16.05 -10.56
CA SER A 52 2.32 16.65 -9.60
C SER A 52 2.25 15.96 -8.24
N GLU A 53 3.34 16.00 -7.47
CA GLU A 53 3.37 15.47 -6.10
C GLU A 53 2.28 16.10 -5.23
N SER A 54 2.10 17.42 -5.31
CA SER A 54 1.05 18.14 -4.59
C SER A 54 -0.36 17.68 -4.96
N ALA A 55 -0.60 17.37 -6.24
CA ALA A 55 -1.89 16.84 -6.68
C ALA A 55 -2.11 15.42 -6.13
N MET A 56 -1.11 14.54 -6.22
CA MET A 56 -1.18 13.18 -5.67
C MET A 56 -1.46 13.17 -4.16
N ILE A 57 -0.81 14.06 -3.40
CA ILE A 57 -1.00 14.17 -1.95
C ILE A 57 -2.38 14.75 -1.64
N SER A 58 -2.81 15.79 -2.35
CA SER A 58 -4.10 16.45 -2.10
C SER A 58 -5.31 15.60 -2.49
N THR A 59 -5.17 14.75 -3.50
CA THR A 59 -6.24 13.84 -3.94
C THR A 59 -6.24 12.52 -3.16
N SER A 60 -5.22 12.27 -2.33
CA SER A 60 -5.16 11.10 -1.48
C SER A 60 -6.24 11.17 -0.41
N ALA A 61 -7.12 10.17 -0.38
CA ALA A 61 -8.03 9.95 0.75
C ALA A 61 -7.29 9.52 2.04
N PHE A 62 -5.99 9.20 1.94
CA PHE A 62 -5.16 8.70 3.02
C PHE A 62 -4.20 9.79 3.48
N LYS A 63 -4.26 10.12 4.78
CA LYS A 63 -3.25 10.96 5.44
C LYS A 63 -1.91 10.25 5.60
N ASN A 64 -1.95 8.91 5.68
CA ASN A 64 -0.78 8.05 5.76
C ASN A 64 -0.84 7.03 4.62
N PHE A 65 0.12 7.10 3.71
CA PHE A 65 0.11 6.25 2.50
C PHE A 65 0.33 4.77 2.84
N ALA A 66 0.88 4.47 4.02
CA ALA A 66 0.98 3.09 4.53
C ALA A 66 -0.40 2.44 4.71
N GLU A 67 -1.46 3.21 4.95
CA GLU A 67 -2.83 2.67 5.07
C GLU A 67 -3.35 2.16 3.73
N PHE A 68 -3.01 2.84 2.62
CA PHE A 68 -3.30 2.35 1.27
C PHE A 68 -2.41 1.15 0.91
N ALA A 69 -1.10 1.28 1.16
CA ALA A 69 -0.14 0.23 0.83
C ALA A 69 -0.37 -1.07 1.61
N GLY A 70 -0.97 -0.98 2.81
CA GLY A 70 -1.27 -2.12 3.67
C GLY A 70 -2.62 -2.78 3.49
N VAL A 71 -3.42 -2.39 2.50
CA VAL A 71 -4.69 -3.07 2.22
C VAL A 71 -4.53 -4.60 2.07
N PRO A 72 -3.48 -5.15 1.41
CA PRO A 72 -3.31 -6.60 1.32
C PRO A 72 -3.18 -7.33 2.67
N VAL A 73 -2.59 -6.69 3.69
CA VAL A 73 -2.45 -7.29 5.04
C VAL A 73 -3.67 -7.07 5.91
N SER A 74 -4.60 -6.19 5.50
CA SER A 74 -5.81 -5.89 6.26
C SER A 74 -6.91 -6.94 6.08
N SER A 75 -6.88 -7.72 5.00
CA SER A 75 -7.83 -8.81 4.76
C SER A 75 -7.70 -9.93 5.80
N THR A 76 -8.83 -10.55 6.16
CA THR A 76 -8.93 -11.71 7.05
C THR A 76 -8.76 -13.05 6.32
N ASP A 77 -8.74 -13.07 4.98
CA ASP A 77 -8.56 -14.26 4.16
C ASP A 77 -7.15 -14.87 4.31
N ASP A 78 -6.98 -16.11 3.83
CA ASP A 78 -5.70 -16.84 3.86
C ASP A 78 -4.52 -16.06 3.27
N GLN A 79 -4.77 -15.21 2.27
CA GLN A 79 -3.74 -14.34 1.70
C GLN A 79 -3.28 -13.29 2.71
N GLY A 80 -4.20 -12.54 3.31
CA GLY A 80 -3.89 -11.54 4.32
C GLY A 80 -3.20 -12.15 5.54
N GLN A 81 -3.68 -13.31 6.01
CA GLN A 81 -3.04 -14.02 7.12
C GLN A 81 -1.59 -14.40 6.82
N ARG A 82 -1.30 -14.89 5.61
CA ARG A 82 0.06 -15.25 5.20
C ARG A 82 0.97 -14.02 5.08
N LEU A 83 0.48 -12.93 4.51
CA LEU A 83 1.28 -11.69 4.37
C LEU A 83 1.65 -11.11 5.74
N ARG A 84 0.76 -11.19 6.74
CA ARG A 84 1.01 -10.74 8.12
C ARG A 84 2.11 -11.52 8.86
N LEU A 85 2.47 -12.72 8.39
CA LEU A 85 3.60 -13.48 8.95
C LEU A 85 4.96 -13.00 8.45
N TRP A 86 4.98 -12.21 7.36
CA TRP A 86 6.21 -11.76 6.70
C TRP A 86 6.44 -10.26 6.78
N VAL A 87 5.36 -9.50 6.96
CA VAL A 87 5.40 -8.04 7.03
C VAL A 87 4.98 -7.62 8.42
N GLU A 88 5.86 -6.90 9.10
CA GLU A 88 5.65 -6.33 10.43
C GLU A 88 5.30 -4.85 10.35
N ARG A 89 5.91 -4.13 9.38
CA ARG A 89 5.72 -2.69 9.17
C ARG A 89 5.71 -2.35 7.69
N ILE A 90 4.96 -1.32 7.34
CA ILE A 90 4.94 -0.73 6.01
C ILE A 90 5.44 0.70 6.11
N ASP A 91 6.49 1.00 5.35
CA ASP A 91 7.06 2.33 5.21
C ASP A 91 6.76 2.85 3.79
N THR A 92 6.28 4.09 3.71
CA THR A 92 6.00 4.74 2.43
C THR A 92 6.83 5.99 2.27
N GLN A 93 7.32 6.20 1.04
CA GLN A 93 8.15 7.35 0.72
C GLN A 93 7.98 7.79 -0.73
N LEU A 94 8.29 9.04 -1.01
CA LEU A 94 8.47 9.54 -2.37
C LEU A 94 9.82 9.08 -2.92
N VAL A 95 9.99 9.14 -4.25
CA VAL A 95 11.28 8.89 -4.92
C VAL A 95 12.38 9.86 -4.45
N SER A 96 12.00 11.03 -3.92
CA SER A 96 12.91 11.99 -3.27
C SER A 96 13.43 11.51 -1.90
N GLY A 97 12.84 10.45 -1.33
CA GLY A 97 13.14 9.96 0.02
C GLY A 97 12.27 10.60 1.12
N GLU A 98 11.37 11.53 0.78
CA GLU A 98 10.43 12.10 1.74
C GLU A 98 9.45 11.03 2.22
N SER A 99 9.28 10.89 3.54
CA SER A 99 8.35 9.91 4.11
C SER A 99 6.90 10.33 3.89
N MET A 100 6.09 9.41 3.38
CA MET A 100 4.64 9.55 3.19
C MET A 100 3.84 8.85 4.30
N GLY A 101 4.54 8.45 5.36
CA GLY A 101 3.99 7.77 6.53
C GLY A 101 4.45 6.31 6.65
N SER A 102 4.23 5.76 7.84
CA SER A 102 4.49 4.36 8.16
C SER A 102 3.40 3.85 9.09
N ALA A 103 3.17 2.54 9.09
CA ALA A 103 2.27 1.90 10.03
C ALA A 103 2.67 0.43 10.24
N SER A 104 2.51 -0.07 11.47
CA SER A 104 2.63 -1.49 11.71
C SER A 104 1.46 -2.24 11.08
N VAL A 105 1.71 -3.49 10.70
CA VAL A 105 0.68 -4.36 10.16
C VAL A 105 -0.44 -4.62 11.18
N ALA A 106 -0.11 -4.65 12.48
CA ALA A 106 -1.08 -4.76 13.55
C ALA A 106 -2.04 -3.56 13.58
N GLU A 107 -1.54 -2.34 13.49
CA GLU A 107 -2.37 -1.12 13.45
C GLU A 107 -3.27 -1.08 12.20
N ILE A 108 -2.73 -1.47 11.04
CA ILE A 108 -3.51 -1.51 9.79
C ILE A 108 -4.64 -2.54 9.88
N PHE A 109 -4.33 -3.72 10.41
CA PHE A 109 -5.33 -4.78 10.60
C PHE A 109 -6.42 -4.35 11.58
N GLU A 110 -6.05 -3.81 12.75
CA GLU A 110 -7.00 -3.34 13.76
C GLU A 110 -7.94 -2.26 13.20
N LYS A 111 -7.39 -1.24 12.53
CA LYS A 111 -8.18 -0.18 11.88
C LYS A 111 -9.15 -0.73 10.84
N SER A 112 -8.77 -1.79 10.13
CA SER A 112 -9.64 -2.44 9.14
C SER A 112 -10.78 -3.22 9.78
N GLN A 113 -10.66 -3.65 11.03
CA GLN A 113 -11.75 -4.31 11.78
C GLN A 113 -12.71 -3.30 12.42
N LEU A 114 -12.21 -2.09 12.76
CA LEU A 114 -13.01 -1.02 13.36
C LEU A 114 -13.87 -0.24 12.35
N ARG A 115 -13.54 -0.29 11.07
CA ARG A 115 -14.45 0.11 10.00
C ARG A 115 -15.23 -1.14 9.56
N PRO A 116 -16.51 -1.32 9.97
CA PRO A 116 -17.33 -2.32 9.31
C PRO A 116 -17.29 -2.02 7.81
N LEU A 117 -16.97 -3.02 7.00
CA LEU A 117 -17.27 -2.98 5.57
C LEU A 117 -18.78 -2.75 5.50
N GLU A 118 -19.23 -1.53 5.26
CA GLU A 118 -20.62 -1.32 4.89
C GLU A 118 -20.82 -2.13 3.59
N PRO A 119 -21.75 -3.09 3.57
CA PRO A 119 -21.97 -3.90 2.40
C PRO A 119 -22.58 -3.03 1.29
N GLY A 120 -21.72 -2.60 0.35
CA GLY A 120 -22.09 -2.11 -0.97
C GLY A 120 -22.34 -0.61 -1.08
N GLU A 121 -21.57 0.03 -1.96
CA GLU A 121 -22.03 1.10 -2.85
C GLU A 121 -21.53 0.82 -4.27
#